data_AF-K0EHV3-F1
#
_entry.id   AF-K0EHV3-F1
#
_cell.length_a   1.000
_cell.length_b   1.000
_cell.length_c   1.000
_cell.angle_alpha   90.00
_cell.angle_beta   90.00
_cell.angle_gamma   90.00
#
_symmetry.space_group_name_H-M   'P 1'
#
loop_
_entity.id
_entity.type
_entity.pdbx_description
1 polymer ?
#
loop_
_entity_poly.entity_id
_entity_poly.type
_entity_poly.pdbx_seq_one_letter_code
_entity_poly.pdbx_strand_id
1 'polypeptide(L)' 'MNYLEAYDKKTGILVVEYPLHNVELTALKKMLGIDEGIEIYGCDVSPTQAATLGEYINKPFQVDETCDYQIGFHRE' A
#
# COMPACT_ATOMS: atom_id res chain seq x y z
N MET A 1 0.92 11.68 3.04
CA MET A 1 1.74 10.80 2.17
C MET A 1 1.31 9.36 2.39
N ASN A 2 0.90 8.61 1.37
CA ASN A 2 0.46 7.22 1.57
C ASN A 2 1.62 6.24 1.40
N TYR A 3 1.53 5.07 2.02
CA TYR A 3 2.59 4.07 2.01
C TYR A 3 2.04 2.71 1.58
N LEU A 4 2.83 1.95 0.82
CA LEU A 4 2.68 0.52 0.72
C LEU A 4 3.55 -0.11 1.81
N GLU A 5 2.91 -0.66 2.82
CA GLU A 5 3.51 -1.29 3.98
C GLU A 5 3.60 -2.80 3.72
N ALA A 6 4.75 -3.39 4.04
CA ALA A 6 4.93 -4.84 3.96
C ALA A 6 5.17 -5.40 5.37
N TYR A 7 4.38 -6.39 5.73
CA TYR A 7 4.41 -7.07 7.02
C TYR A 7 4.90 -8.50 6.82
N ASP A 8 5.86 -8.95 7.62
CA ASP A 8 6.29 -10.35 7.59
C ASP A 8 5.14 -11.26 8.03
N LYS A 9 4.74 -12.22 7.18
CA LYS A 9 3.59 -13.11 7.41
C LYS A 9 3.71 -13.94 8.68
N LYS A 10 4.93 -14.26 9.11
CA LYS A 10 5.16 -15.17 10.25
C LYS A 10 5.04 -14.45 11.57
N THR A 11 5.48 -13.21 11.62
CA THR A 11 5.59 -12.41 12.85
C THR A 11 4.54 -11.32 12.94
N GLY A 12 3.94 -10.92 11.82
CA GLY A 12 3.02 -9.78 11.72
C GLY A 12 3.72 -8.43 11.91
N ILE A 13 5.05 -8.39 11.84
CA ILE A 13 5.84 -7.18 12.06
C ILE A 13 6.00 -6.43 10.75
N LEU A 14 5.83 -5.12 10.78
CA LEU A 14 6.16 -4.21 9.69
C LEU A 14 7.66 -4.30 9.38
N VAL A 15 8.01 -4.77 8.18
CA VAL A 15 9.41 -4.94 7.75
C VAL A 15 9.88 -3.79 6.87
N VAL A 16 8.99 -3.20 6.08
CA VAL A 16 9.32 -2.08 5.20
C VAL A 16 8.08 -1.24 4.88
N GLU A 17 8.31 0.06 4.73
CA GLU A 17 7.33 1.01 4.23
C GLU A 17 7.86 1.65 2.94
N TYR A 18 7.05 1.62 1.89
CA TYR A 18 7.36 2.24 0.62
C TYR A 18 6.47 3.47 0.42
N PRO A 19 7.02 4.70 0.42
CA PRO A 19 6.25 5.88 0.09
C PRO A 19 5.70 5.79 -1.34
N LEU A 20 4.41 6.04 -1.51
CA LEU A 20 3.76 6.09 -2.81
C LEU A 20 3.79 7.51 -3.35
N HIS A 21 4.52 7.71 -4.42
CA HIS A 21 4.72 9.02 -5.06
C HIS A 21 3.76 9.21 -6.23
N ASN A 22 3.41 10.48 -6.51
CA ASN A 22 2.60 10.86 -7.68
C ASN A 22 1.21 10.19 -7.75
N VAL A 23 0.65 9.81 -6.59
CA VAL A 23 -0.71 9.27 -6.49
C VAL A 23 -1.53 10.08 -5.49
N GLU A 24 -2.60 10.69 -6.00
CA GLU A 24 -3.58 11.40 -5.19
C GLU A 24 -4.44 10.42 -4.37
N LEU A 25 -4.84 10.81 -3.17
CA LEU A 25 -5.62 9.96 -2.27
C LEU A 25 -6.91 9.41 -2.93
N THR A 26 -7.64 10.26 -3.66
CA THR A 26 -8.87 9.85 -4.37
C THR A 26 -8.58 8.85 -5.47
N ALA A 27 -7.45 8.99 -6.19
CA ALA A 27 -7.04 8.02 -7.20
C ALA A 27 -6.65 6.68 -6.56
N LEU A 28 -5.91 6.74 -5.45
CA LEU A 28 -5.53 5.55 -4.67
C LEU A 28 -6.76 4.79 -4.16
N LYS A 29 -7.73 5.48 -3.54
CA LYS A 29 -8.98 4.85 -3.09
C LYS A 29 -9.74 4.18 -4.24
N LYS A 30 -9.85 4.84 -5.39
CA LYS A 30 -10.50 4.26 -6.59
C LYS A 30 -9.80 3.00 -7.08
N MET A 31 -8.46 2.97 -7.12
CA MET A 31 -7.71 1.76 -7.47
C MET A 31 -7.95 0.60 -6.49
N LEU A 32 -8.20 0.92 -5.23
CA LEU A 32 -8.46 -0.07 -4.18
C LEU A 32 -9.95 -0.44 -4.06
N GLY A 33 -10.84 0.17 -4.85
CA GLY A 33 -12.29 -0.04 -4.76
C GLY A 33 -12.92 0.56 -3.49
N ILE A 34 -12.25 1.53 -2.87
CA ILE A 34 -12.73 2.22 -1.67
C ILE A 34 -13.52 3.45 -2.11
N ASP A 35 -14.72 3.63 -1.56
CA ASP A 35 -15.52 4.83 -1.78
C ASP A 35 -14.76 6.06 -1.26
N GLU A 36 -14.80 7.17 -2.00
CA GLU A 36 -14.08 8.40 -1.65
C GLU A 36 -14.49 8.96 -0.29
N GLY A 37 -15.75 8.78 0.11
CA GLY A 37 -16.29 9.22 1.40
C GLY A 37 -15.94 8.32 2.58
N ILE A 38 -15.40 7.11 2.34
CA ILE A 38 -15.00 6.21 3.43
C ILE A 38 -13.66 6.65 4.00
N GLU A 39 -13.68 6.94 5.30
CA GLU A 39 -12.48 7.17 6.09
C GLU A 39 -11.85 5.83 6.50
N ILE A 40 -10.61 5.59 6.07
CA ILE A 40 -9.85 4.37 6.33
C ILE A 40 -8.40 4.73 6.73
N TYR A 41 -7.81 3.93 7.62
CA TYR A 41 -6.43 4.12 8.12
C TYR A 41 -5.44 3.20 7.44
N GLY A 42 -5.88 1.98 7.11
CA GLY A 42 -5.15 1.12 6.22
C GLY A 42 -6.05 0.10 5.53
N CYS A 43 -5.60 -0.41 4.39
CA CYS A 43 -6.35 -1.37 3.58
C CYS A 43 -5.42 -2.47 3.08
N ASP A 44 -5.74 -3.73 3.38
CA ASP A 44 -5.00 -4.86 2.87
C ASP A 44 -5.08 -4.89 1.34
N VAL A 45 -3.99 -5.27 0.70
CA VAL A 45 -3.90 -5.39 -0.75
C VAL A 45 -3.38 -6.75 -1.16
N SER A 46 -3.94 -7.28 -2.24
CA SER A 46 -3.47 -8.51 -2.85
C SER A 46 -2.05 -8.33 -3.44
N PRO A 47 -1.28 -9.43 -3.63
CA PRO A 47 -0.01 -9.39 -4.35
C PRO A 47 -0.07 -8.67 -5.71
N THR A 48 -1.16 -8.86 -6.46
CA THR A 48 -1.38 -8.19 -7.76
C THR A 48 -1.55 -6.68 -7.60
N GLN A 49 -2.31 -6.24 -6.59
CA GLN A 49 -2.46 -4.82 -6.29
C GLN A 49 -1.14 -4.22 -5.79
N ALA A 50 -0.41 -4.92 -4.91
CA ALA A 50 0.92 -4.49 -4.46
C ALA A 50 1.89 -4.30 -5.63
N ALA A 51 1.92 -5.24 -6.59
CA ALA A 51 2.71 -5.10 -7.81
C ALA A 51 2.34 -3.86 -8.63
N THR A 52 1.04 -3.58 -8.77
CA THR A 52 0.53 -2.39 -9.47
C THR A 52 0.93 -1.11 -8.74
N LEU A 53 0.82 -1.10 -7.41
CA LEU A 53 1.23 0.01 -6.56
C LEU A 53 2.75 0.24 -6.59
N GLY A 54 3.52 -0.79 -6.94
CA GLY A 54 4.95 -0.72 -7.19
C GLY A 54 5.36 0.32 -8.22
N GLU A 55 4.49 0.65 -9.19
CA GLU A 55 4.74 1.69 -10.19
C GLU A 55 4.89 3.10 -9.59
N TYR A 56 4.36 3.31 -8.37
CA TYR A 56 4.42 4.58 -7.65
C TYR A 56 5.59 4.65 -6.66
N ILE A 57 6.45 3.64 -6.60
CA ILE A 57 7.61 3.58 -5.70
C ILE A 57 8.86 4.01 -6.47
N ASN A 58 9.61 4.99 -5.93
CA ASN A 58 10.83 5.52 -6.56
C ASN A 58 12.05 4.58 -6.53
N LYS A 59 11.86 3.31 -6.15
CA LYS A 59 12.88 2.27 -6.04
C LYS A 59 12.38 1.01 -6.74
N PRO A 60 13.28 0.12 -7.20
CA PRO A 60 12.86 -1.20 -7.66
C PRO A 60 11.99 -1.88 -6.62
N PHE A 61 10.79 -2.27 -7.03
CA PHE A 61 9.84 -2.98 -6.18
C PHE A 61 9.54 -4.34 -6.80
N GLN A 62 9.59 -5.37 -5.96
CA GLN A 62 9.14 -6.71 -6.29
C GLN A 62 8.31 -7.21 -5.12
N VAL A 63 7.21 -7.88 -5.44
CA VAL A 63 6.38 -8.53 -4.44
C VAL A 63 7.16 -9.68 -3.80
N ASP A 64 7.27 -9.64 -2.48
CA ASP A 64 7.82 -10.68 -1.64
C ASP A 64 6.67 -11.55 -1.13
N GLU A 65 6.66 -12.83 -1.52
CA GLU A 65 5.61 -13.77 -1.13
C GLU A 65 5.61 -14.09 0.37
N THR A 66 6.69 -13.76 1.09
CA THR A 66 6.78 -13.89 2.55
C THR A 66 6.12 -12.73 3.30
N CYS A 67 5.69 -11.69 2.58
CA CYS A 67 5.02 -10.52 3.15
C CYS A 67 3.52 -10.48 2.83
N ASP A 68 2.74 -9.93 3.77
CA ASP A 68 1.42 -9.36 3.52
C ASP A 68 1.58 -7.85 3.28
N TYR A 69 0.72 -7.28 2.45
CA TYR A 69 0.82 -5.89 2.05
C TYR A 69 -0.42 -5.11 2.44
N GLN A 70 -0.21 -3.90 2.95
CA GLN A 70 -1.26 -2.97 3.32
C GLN A 70 -0.95 -1.58 2.76
N ILE A 71 -1.98 -0.84 2.37
CA ILE A 71 -1.85 0.61 2.17
C ILE A 71 -2.04 1.31 3.51
N GLY A 72 -1.03 2.03 3.96
CA GLY A 72 -1.13 2.98 5.08
C GLY A 72 -1.54 4.36 4.57
N PHE A 73 -2.66 4.89 5.06
CA PHE A 73 -3.12 6.23 4.74
C PHE A 73 -2.67 7.22 5.81
N HIS A 74 -1.64 8.03 5.50
CA HIS A 74 -1.22 9.09 6.42
C HIS A 74 -2.20 10.25 6.38
N ARG A 75 -2.61 10.71 7.57
CA ARG A 75 -3.36 11.96 7.76
C ARG A 75 -2.39 13.04 8.24
N GLU A 76 -2.43 14.20 7.60
CA GLU A 76 -1.94 15.45 8.20
C GLU A 76 -2.98 16.02 9.17
#